data_AF-A0A1M5CGX0-F1
#
_entry.id   AF-A0A1M5CGX0-F1
#
_cell.length_a   1.000
_cell.length_b   1.000
_cell.length_c   1.000
_cell.angle_alpha   90.00
_cell.angle_beta   90.00
_cell.angle_gamma   90.00
#
_symmetry.space_group_name_H-M   'P 1'
#
loop_
_entity.id
_entity.type
_entity.pdbx_description
1 polymer ?
#
loop_
_entity_poly.entity_id
_entity_poly.type
_entity_poly.pdbx_seq_one_letter_code
_entity_poly.pdbx_strand_id
1 'polypeptide(L)'
;MKKTAKRYYRKRVDLFRLIDKIKLWPSRSGTLHGIRAIEKSGDTALVTTHCGKTFFANNSRNSRAARWLRNKWFHKVCGTCAVPQWKLEKYNATHFRRHFGSDLRGEKQEG
;
A
#
# COMPACT_ATOMS: atom_id res chain seq x y z
N MET A 1 -22.90 4.56 26.89
CA MET A 1 -22.17 3.53 26.10
C MET A 1 -20.85 4.10 25.57
N LYS A 2 -19.70 3.65 26.09
CA LYS A 2 -18.38 3.99 25.49
C LYS A 2 -18.28 3.28 24.14
N LYS A 3 -18.14 4.04 23.04
CA LYS A 3 -17.87 3.46 21.70
C LYS A 3 -16.58 2.63 21.81
N THR A 4 -16.69 1.32 21.62
CA THR A 4 -15.54 0.42 21.59
C THR A 4 -14.64 0.85 20.45
N ALA A 5 -13.41 1.28 20.76
CA ALA A 5 -12.46 1.69 19.73
C ALA A 5 -12.22 0.53 18.77
N LYS A 6 -12.49 0.72 17.48
CA LYS A 6 -12.25 -0.31 16.44
C LYS A 6 -10.77 -0.69 16.46
N ARG A 7 -10.46 -1.88 16.98
CA ARG A 7 -9.10 -2.45 16.97
C ARG A 7 -8.80 -3.00 15.58
N TYR A 8 -7.93 -2.32 14.83
CA TYR A 8 -7.42 -2.82 13.56
C TYR A 8 -6.28 -3.81 13.83
N TYR A 9 -6.42 -5.05 13.35
CA TYR A 9 -5.38 -6.08 13.48
C TYR A 9 -4.20 -5.71 12.58
N ARG A 10 -3.06 -5.38 13.19
CA ARG A 10 -1.82 -4.98 12.49
C ARG A 10 -1.11 -6.21 11.89
N LYS A 11 -1.59 -6.74 10.76
CA LYS A 11 -0.75 -7.63 9.96
C LYS A 11 0.44 -6.82 9.45
N ARG A 12 1.66 -7.16 9.89
CA ARG A 12 2.91 -6.59 9.34
C ARG A 12 3.15 -7.21 7.96
N VAL A 13 2.40 -6.73 6.97
CA VAL A 13 2.50 -7.18 5.58
C VAL A 13 3.69 -6.49 4.91
N ASP A 14 4.39 -7.23 4.05
CA ASP A 14 5.53 -6.74 3.27
C ASP A 14 5.09 -5.60 2.34
N LEU A 15 5.99 -4.64 2.10
CA LEU A 15 5.67 -3.46 1.29
C LEU A 15 5.23 -3.87 -0.11
N PHE A 16 5.95 -4.82 -0.74
CA PHE A 16 5.66 -5.25 -2.11
C PHE A 16 4.25 -5.81 -2.24
N ARG A 17 3.82 -6.65 -1.29
CA ARG A 17 2.45 -7.16 -1.23
C ARG A 17 1.40 -6.05 -1.12
N LEU A 18 1.68 -5.00 -0.34
CA LEU A 18 0.79 -3.85 -0.21
C LEU A 18 0.66 -3.10 -1.55
N ILE A 19 1.79 -2.76 -2.19
CA ILE A 19 1.78 -1.97 -3.41
C ILE A 19 1.29 -2.75 -4.62
N ASP A 20 1.46 -4.08 -4.65
CA ASP A 20 0.89 -4.93 -5.69
C ASP A 20 -0.63 -4.95 -5.63
N LYS A 21 -1.20 -5.05 -4.43
CA LYS A 21 -2.66 -5.13 -4.26
C LYS A 21 -3.32 -3.76 -4.40
N ILE A 22 -2.73 -2.73 -3.82
CA ILE A 22 -3.33 -1.39 -3.73
C ILE A 22 -3.03 -0.57 -4.99
N LYS A 23 -1.86 -0.76 -5.61
CA LYS A 23 -1.35 0.03 -6.74
C LYS A 23 -1.35 1.54 -6.47
N LEU A 24 -1.07 1.93 -5.22
CA LEU A 24 -0.88 3.32 -4.78
C LEU A 24 0.42 3.47 -4.00
N TRP A 25 1.01 4.66 -4.06
CA TRP A 25 2.23 5.00 -3.33
C TRP A 25 2.10 6.31 -2.55
N PRO A 26 2.29 6.29 -1.22
CA PRO A 26 2.37 7.50 -0.42
C PRO A 26 3.79 8.09 -0.48
N SER A 27 3.92 9.31 -1.02
CA SER A 27 5.20 10.03 -1.01
C SER A 27 5.59 10.49 0.40
N ARG A 28 6.85 10.87 0.58
CA ARG A 28 7.33 11.48 1.84
C ARG A 28 6.66 12.83 2.15
N SER A 29 6.20 13.55 1.12
CA SER A 29 5.41 14.78 1.28
C SER A 29 3.92 14.54 1.54
N GLY A 30 3.50 13.27 1.63
CA GLY A 30 2.13 12.86 1.85
C GLY A 30 1.19 13.10 0.67
N THR A 31 1.74 13.12 -0.53
CA THR A 31 0.96 13.02 -1.77
C THR A 31 0.76 11.55 -2.14
N LEU A 32 -0.48 11.15 -2.39
CA LEU A 32 -0.82 9.79 -2.82
C LEU A 32 -0.76 9.71 -4.35
N HIS A 33 0.12 8.83 -4.84
CA HIS A 33 0.32 8.60 -6.27
C HIS A 33 -0.29 7.27 -6.71
N GLY A 34 -0.76 7.20 -7.95
CA GLY A 34 -1.05 5.93 -8.62
C GLY A 34 0.23 5.28 -9.12
N ILE A 35 0.40 3.98 -8.89
CA ILE A 35 1.53 3.21 -9.40
C ILE A 35 1.18 2.66 -10.78
N ARG A 36 2.04 2.93 -11.77
CA ARG A 36 1.93 2.44 -13.15
C ARG A 36 2.66 1.10 -13.32
N ALA A 37 3.90 1.01 -12.84
CA ALA A 37 4.74 -0.18 -12.95
C ALA A 37 5.55 -0.42 -11.68
N ILE A 38 5.88 -1.69 -11.44
CA ILE A 38 6.72 -2.15 -10.33
C ILE A 38 7.63 -3.23 -10.91
N GLU A 39 8.93 -2.96 -10.95
CA GLU A 39 9.96 -3.92 -11.38
C GLU A 39 10.74 -4.35 -10.14
N LYS A 40 10.68 -5.63 -9.78
CA LYS A 40 11.29 -6.15 -8.55
C LYS A 40 12.61 -6.83 -8.85
N SER A 41 13.62 -6.55 -8.02
CA SER A 41 14.91 -7.22 -8.03
C SER A 41 15.31 -7.54 -6.59
N GLY A 42 15.09 -8.79 -6.19
CA GLY A 42 15.26 -9.25 -4.81
C GLY A 42 14.42 -8.43 -3.83
N ASP A 43 15.09 -7.81 -2.86
CA ASP A 43 14.46 -6.96 -1.83
C ASP A 43 14.31 -5.49 -2.23
N THR A 44 14.59 -5.15 -3.49
CA THR A 44 14.42 -3.81 -4.04
C THR A 44 13.43 -3.80 -5.19
N ALA A 45 12.78 -2.67 -5.43
CA ALA A 45 11.92 -2.50 -6.58
C ALA A 45 12.04 -1.09 -7.15
N LEU A 46 12.10 -0.99 -8.47
CA LEU A 46 11.90 0.25 -9.19
C LEU A 46 10.39 0.47 -9.35
N VAL A 47 9.89 1.57 -8.80
CA VAL A 47 8.47 1.93 -8.85
C VAL A 47 8.31 3.13 -9.77
N THR A 48 7.44 3.01 -10.76
CA THR A 48 7.06 4.10 -11.66
C THR A 48 5.62 4.50 -11.43
N THR A 49 5.37 5.78 -11.17
CA THR A 49 4.03 6.32 -10.98
C THR A 49 3.38 6.73 -12.30
N HIS A 50 2.05 6.88 -12.31
CA HIS A 50 1.34 7.41 -13.47
C HIS A 50 1.74 8.85 -13.82
N CYS A 51 2.26 9.63 -12.87
CA CYS A 51 2.78 10.97 -13.14
C CYS A 51 4.26 10.98 -13.58
N GLY A 52 4.82 9.82 -13.96
CA GLY A 52 6.16 9.71 -14.55
C GLY A 52 7.31 9.73 -13.54
N LYS A 53 7.04 9.69 -12.23
CA LYS A 53 8.11 9.63 -11.22
C LYS A 53 8.59 8.20 -11.06
N THR A 54 9.90 8.03 -11.01
CA THR A 54 10.55 6.73 -10.81
C THR A 54 11.46 6.78 -9.60
N PHE A 55 11.42 5.75 -8.75
CA PHE A 55 12.25 5.66 -7.56
C PHE A 55 12.41 4.21 -7.08
N PHE A 56 13.50 3.95 -6.36
CA PHE A 56 13.71 2.67 -5.69
C PHE A 56 12.98 2.59 -4.35
N ALA A 57 12.48 1.39 -4.04
CA ALA A 57 11.85 1.05 -2.78
C ALA A 57 12.36 -0.31 -2.27
N ASN A 58 12.74 -0.37 -1.00
CA ASN A 58 13.14 -1.63 -0.36
C ASN A 58 11.91 -2.34 0.22
N ASN A 59 11.88 -3.67 0.14
CA ASN A 59 10.82 -4.49 0.69
C ASN A 59 10.91 -4.56 2.21
N SER A 60 10.32 -3.57 2.88
CA SER A 60 10.32 -3.53 4.35
C SER A 60 8.93 -3.29 4.92
N ARG A 61 8.53 -4.20 5.81
CA ARG A 61 7.30 -4.14 6.64
C ARG A 61 7.25 -2.88 7.52
N ASN A 62 8.43 -2.36 7.88
CA ASN A 62 8.61 -1.23 8.79
C ASN A 62 8.87 0.10 8.06
N SER A 63 8.94 0.08 6.72
CA SER A 63 9.13 1.30 5.93
C SER A 63 8.04 2.33 6.20
N ARG A 64 8.38 3.61 6.02
CA ARG A 64 7.41 4.71 6.09
C ARG A 64 6.24 4.45 5.14
N ALA A 65 6.52 4.07 3.89
CA ALA A 65 5.49 3.78 2.89
C ALA A 65 4.55 2.64 3.35
N ALA A 66 5.08 1.53 3.87
CA ALA A 66 4.26 0.43 4.37
C ALA A 66 3.36 0.86 5.54
N ARG A 67 3.89 1.65 6.47
CA ARG A 67 3.13 2.19 7.61
C ARG A 67 2.02 3.13 7.12
N TRP A 68 2.34 4.02 6.18
CA TRP A 68 1.39 4.99 5.62
C TRP A 68 0.27 4.28 4.85
N LEU A 69 0.60 3.28 4.03
CA LEU A 69 -0.39 2.48 3.31
C LEU A 69 -1.33 1.75 4.26
N ARG A 70 -0.79 1.15 5.33
CA ARG A 70 -1.58 0.42 6.32
C ARG A 70 -2.50 1.32 7.14
N ASN A 71 -2.02 2.50 7.52
CA ASN A 71 -2.78 3.47 8.30
C ASN A 71 -3.60 4.45 7.45
N LYS A 72 -3.48 4.37 6.11
CA LYS A 72 -4.13 5.27 5.15
C LYS A 72 -3.78 6.73 5.36
N TRP A 73 -2.52 7.00 5.67
CA TRP A 73 -2.03 8.36 5.85
C TRP A 73 -1.66 8.96 4.50
N PHE A 74 -2.30 10.07 4.15
CA PHE A 74 -1.95 10.97 3.06
C PHE A 74 -2.65 12.32 3.31
N HIS A 75 -2.09 13.40 2.77
CA HIS A 75 -2.67 14.75 2.89
C HIS A 75 -3.46 15.12 1.63
N LYS A 76 -2.97 14.71 0.46
CA LYS A 76 -3.61 14.98 -0.83
C LYS A 76 -3.34 13.88 -1.85
N VAL A 77 -4.17 13.81 -2.88
CA VAL A 77 -3.98 12.91 -4.03
C VAL A 77 -3.26 13.67 -5.14
N CYS A 78 -2.37 13.01 -5.88
CA CYS A 78 -1.69 13.60 -7.02
C CYS A 78 -2.68 13.84 -8.17
N GLY A 79 -2.91 15.10 -8.54
CA GLY A 79 -3.79 15.47 -9.67
C GLY A 79 -3.34 14.88 -11.01
N THR A 80 -2.03 14.86 -11.29
CA THR A 80 -1.46 14.28 -12.51
C THR A 80 -1.63 12.77 -12.60
N CYS A 81 -1.68 12.06 -11.47
CA CYS A 81 -1.93 10.62 -11.49
C CYS A 81 -3.38 10.28 -11.84
N ALA A 82 -4.31 11.25 -11.77
CA ALA A 82 -5.73 11.07 -12.04
C ALA A 82 -6.30 9.79 -11.42
N VAL A 83 -6.00 9.55 -10.13
CA VAL A 83 -6.43 8.33 -9.44
C VAL A 83 -7.97 8.30 -9.42
N PRO A 84 -8.63 7.28 -10.01
CA PRO A 84 -10.07 7.26 -10.08
C PRO A 84 -10.72 7.26 -8.69
N GLN A 85 -11.84 7.98 -8.57
CA GLN A 85 -12.55 8.18 -7.31
C GLN A 85 -12.93 6.84 -6.64
N TRP A 86 -13.48 5.89 -7.41
CA TRP A 86 -13.83 4.56 -6.91
C TRP A 86 -12.63 3.81 -6.29
N LYS A 87 -11.41 4.05 -6.78
CA LYS A 87 -10.19 3.41 -6.25
C LYS A 87 -9.82 4.03 -4.90
N LEU A 88 -9.99 5.34 -4.75
CA LEU A 88 -9.79 6.04 -3.48
C LEU A 88 -10.83 5.59 -2.44
N GLU A 89 -12.09 5.46 -2.84
CA GLU A 89 -13.16 4.94 -1.98
C GLU A 89 -12.90 3.51 -1.55
N LYS A 90 -12.54 2.62 -2.49
CA LYS A 90 -12.15 1.24 -2.20
C LYS A 90 -10.97 1.18 -1.24
N TYR A 91 -9.94 2.00 -1.46
CA TYR A 91 -8.79 2.09 -0.57
C TYR A 91 -9.19 2.56 0.83
N ASN A 92 -10.06 3.57 0.91
CA ASN A 92 -10.56 4.10 2.18
C ASN A 92 -11.50 3.12 2.92
N ALA A 93 -12.29 2.32 2.21
CA ALA A 93 -13.18 1.32 2.79
C ALA A 93 -12.46 0.02 3.22
N THR A 94 -11.35 -0.34 2.55
CA THR A 94 -10.65 -1.61 2.80
C THR A 94 -9.84 -1.54 4.09
N HIS A 95 -10.25 -2.26 5.13
CA HIS A 95 -9.48 -2.37 6.38
C HIS A 95 -8.86 -3.76 6.51
N PHE A 96 -7.62 -3.83 7.03
CA PHE A 96 -6.98 -5.09 7.36
C PHE A 96 -7.74 -5.80 8.48
N ARG A 97 -8.62 -6.75 8.13
CA ARG A 97 -9.34 -7.63 9.06
C ARG A 97 -8.54 -8.93 9.27
N ARG A 98 -8.71 -9.58 10.43
CA ARG A 98 -7.96 -10.78 10.86
C ARG A 98 -8.00 -11.92 9.80
N HIS A 99 -9.12 -12.09 9.11
CA HIS A 99 -9.37 -13.15 8.12
C HIS A 99 -9.10 -12.75 6.65
N PHE A 100 -9.06 -11.46 6.29
CA PHE A 100 -8.85 -10.98 4.90
C PHE A 100 -7.39 -10.92 4.45
N GLY A 101 -6.46 -11.26 5.33
CA GLY A 101 -5.03 -11.36 5.00
C GLY A 101 -4.52 -12.79 4.99
N SER A 102 -5.42 -13.78 4.92
CA SER A 102 -5.04 -15.18 4.67
C SER A 102 -4.44 -15.29 3.29
N ASP A 103 -5.08 -14.65 2.29
CA ASP A 103 -4.66 -14.62 0.87
C ASP A 103 -3.37 -13.84 0.60
N LEU A 104 -2.81 -13.17 1.61
CA LEU A 104 -1.51 -12.49 1.51
C LEU A 104 -0.36 -13.33 2.10
N ARG A 105 -0.68 -14.45 2.74
CA ARG A 105 0.29 -15.50 3.02
C ARG A 105 0.31 -16.35 1.76
N GLY A 106 1.31 -16.11 0.90
CA GLY A 106 1.57 -17.01 -0.21
C GLY A 106 1.62 -18.44 0.31
N GLU A 107 0.99 -19.36 -0.40
CA GLU A 107 1.21 -20.78 -0.19
C GLU A 107 2.71 -21.01 -0.13
N LYS A 108 3.16 -21.68 0.94
CA LYS A 108 4.51 -22.24 0.95
C LYS A 108 4.56 -23.19 -0.25
N GLN A 109 5.33 -22.86 -1.27
CA GLN A 109 5.79 -23.88 -2.20
C GLN A 109 6.87 -24.66 -1.44
N GLU A 110 6.47 -25.81 -0.91
CA GLU A 110 7.37 -26.92 -0.62
C GLU A 110 7.61 -27.64 -1.95
N GLY A 111 8.87 -27.82 -2.30
CA GLY A 111 9.36 -28.41 -3.55
C GLY A 111 10.85 -28.17 -3.67
#